data_AF-A0A7S0GLA0-F1
#
_entry.id   AF-A0A7S0GLA0-F1
#
_cell.length_a   1.000
_cell.length_b   1.000
_cell.length_c   1.000
_cell.angle_alpha   90.00
_cell.angle_beta   90.00
_cell.angle_gamma   90.00
#
_symmetry.space_group_name_H-M   'P 1'
#
loop_
_entity.id
_entity.type
_entity.pdbx_description
1 polymer ?
#
loop_
_entity_poly.entity_id
_entity_poly.type
_entity_poly.pdbx_seq_one_letter_code
_entity_poly.pdbx_strand_id
1 'polypeptide(L)'
;EELDYFGGGSPVVKGKGSSSRLTDVFRNRWNWTAQWLEEKKFGLALEIRQIISDREKGRSSRLDPKTSYRLFEAMQARNLLKIERIQVSSLSGKPSKNITILLHPSKDFSNPDVKNK
;
A
#
# COMPACT_ATOMS: atom_id res chain seq x y z
N GLU A 1 -9.81 12.40 -20.12
CA GLU A 1 -9.63 12.66 -18.68
C GLU A 1 -8.48 11.81 -18.17
N GLU A 2 -7.26 12.25 -18.47
CA GLU A 2 -6.05 11.63 -17.94
C GLU A 2 -5.85 12.15 -16.52
N LEU A 3 -5.81 11.24 -15.55
CA LEU A 3 -5.28 11.54 -14.24
C LEU A 3 -3.79 11.82 -14.44
N ASP A 4 -3.41 13.09 -14.58
CA ASP A 4 -2.00 13.49 -14.53
C ASP A 4 -1.46 13.17 -13.13
N TYR A 5 -0.80 12.02 -13.03
CA TYR A 5 -0.13 11.56 -11.81
C TYR A 5 1.19 12.32 -11.65
N PHE A 6 1.13 13.49 -11.01
CA PHE A 6 2.33 14.21 -10.59
C PHE A 6 3.03 13.50 -9.41
N GLY A 7 4.35 13.37 -9.51
CA GLY A 7 5.22 12.86 -8.46
C GLY A 7 5.19 13.71 -7.18
N GLY A 8 5.59 13.09 -6.06
CA GLY A 8 6.16 13.85 -4.94
C GLY A 8 5.22 14.67 -4.05
N GLY A 9 3.95 14.31 -3.90
CA GLY A 9 3.06 14.85 -2.84
C GLY A 9 1.65 14.30 -3.03
N SER A 10 0.80 14.18 -2.01
CA SER A 10 -0.55 13.60 -2.12
C SER A 10 -1.27 14.00 -3.43
N PRO A 11 -2.00 13.09 -4.12
CA PRO A 11 -2.61 13.38 -5.41
C PRO A 11 -3.54 14.59 -5.29
N VAL A 12 -3.18 15.67 -5.97
CA VAL A 12 -4.03 16.85 -6.14
C VAL A 12 -4.72 16.70 -7.49
N VAL A 13 -6.01 16.39 -7.45
CA VAL A 13 -6.88 16.47 -8.63
C VAL A 13 -6.99 17.96 -9.00
N LYS A 14 -6.29 18.40 -10.05
CA LYS A 14 -6.50 19.74 -10.65
C LYS A 14 -7.78 19.75 -11.48
N GLY A 15 -8.92 19.58 -10.82
CA GLY A 15 -10.25 19.75 -11.39
C GLY A 15 -10.88 20.99 -10.78
N LYS A 16 -11.13 22.03 -11.60
CA LYS A 16 -11.96 23.17 -11.21
C LYS A 16 -13.32 22.63 -10.72
N GLY A 17 -13.58 22.74 -9.41
CA GLY A 17 -14.93 22.75 -8.86
C GLY A 17 -15.61 21.44 -8.49
N SER A 18 -14.97 20.25 -8.55
CA SER A 18 -15.63 19.01 -8.10
C SER A 18 -14.63 17.88 -7.76
N SER A 19 -14.02 17.86 -6.56
CA SER A 19 -13.36 16.62 -6.06
C SER A 19 -12.87 16.64 -4.58
N SER A 20 -13.62 17.18 -3.60
CA SER A 20 -13.17 17.08 -2.19
C SER A 20 -13.12 15.62 -1.70
N ARG A 21 -14.14 14.83 -2.03
CA ARG A 21 -14.29 13.45 -1.54
C ARG A 21 -13.24 12.45 -2.04
N LEU A 22 -12.83 12.50 -3.31
CA LEU A 22 -11.88 11.50 -3.86
C LEU A 22 -10.45 11.73 -3.35
N THR A 23 -10.04 12.99 -3.20
CA THR A 23 -8.75 13.33 -2.60
C THR A 23 -8.71 12.96 -1.11
N ASP A 24 -9.83 13.12 -0.39
CA ASP A 24 -9.92 12.76 1.03
C ASP A 24 -9.86 11.24 1.23
N VAL A 25 -10.56 10.47 0.40
CA VAL A 25 -10.49 9.00 0.40
C VAL A 25 -9.05 8.53 0.19
N PHE A 26 -8.34 9.05 -0.82
CA PHE A 26 -6.96 8.66 -1.04
C PHE A 26 -6.04 9.03 0.13
N ARG A 27 -6.18 10.24 0.68
CA ARG A 27 -5.40 10.72 1.83
C ARG A 27 -5.64 9.86 3.08
N ASN A 28 -6.89 9.46 3.33
CA ASN A 28 -7.23 8.59 4.46
C ASN A 28 -6.60 7.19 4.31
N ARG A 29 -6.69 6.59 3.12
CA ARG A 29 -6.03 5.30 2.83
C ARG A 29 -4.53 5.36 3.04
N TRP A 30 -3.90 6.43 2.58
CA TRP A 30 -2.48 6.71 2.78
C TRP A 30 -2.13 6.76 4.27
N ASN A 31 -2.87 7.55 5.04
CA ASN A 31 -2.63 7.74 6.48
C ASN A 31 -2.83 6.45 7.27
N TRP A 32 -3.87 5.66 6.99
CA TRP A 32 -4.06 4.38 7.69
C TRP A 32 -2.98 3.36 7.33
N THR A 33 -2.53 3.33 6.07
CA THR A 33 -1.41 2.46 5.67
C THR A 33 -0.15 2.82 6.44
N ALA A 34 0.18 4.11 6.50
CA ALA A 34 1.34 4.62 7.24
C ALA A 34 1.23 4.31 8.74
N GLN A 35 0.08 4.59 9.36
CA GLN A 35 -0.16 4.28 10.77
C GLN A 35 -0.01 2.77 11.06
N TRP A 36 -0.58 1.92 10.23
CA TRP A 36 -0.46 0.47 10.41
C TRP A 36 0.99 0.00 10.31
N LEU A 37 1.75 0.52 9.35
CA LEU A 37 3.18 0.20 9.21
C LEU A 37 4.01 0.78 10.35
N GLU A 38 3.64 1.92 10.93
CA GLU A 38 4.29 2.46 12.12
C GLU A 38 4.12 1.51 13.32
N GLU A 39 2.91 0.98 13.51
CA GLU A 39 2.57 0.08 14.61
C GLU A 39 3.13 -1.34 14.42
N LYS A 40 2.92 -1.94 13.24
CA LYS A 40 3.27 -3.34 12.96
C LYS A 40 4.65 -3.53 12.35
N LYS A 41 5.28 -2.46 11.87
CA LYS A 41 6.58 -2.44 11.16
C LYS A 41 6.61 -3.19 9.83
N PHE A 42 5.71 -4.14 9.59
CA PHE A 42 5.50 -4.81 8.31
C PHE A 42 4.07 -5.39 8.23
N GLY A 43 3.65 -5.79 7.03
CA GLY A 43 2.40 -6.53 6.83
C GLY A 43 2.22 -7.00 5.40
N LEU A 44 1.31 -7.96 5.20
CA LEU A 44 0.96 -8.42 3.85
C LEU A 44 0.10 -7.35 3.16
N ALA A 45 0.39 -7.07 1.88
CA ALA A 45 -0.38 -6.09 1.12
C ALA A 45 -1.88 -6.43 1.05
N LEU A 46 -2.21 -7.73 1.02
CA LEU A 46 -3.59 -8.22 1.04
C LEU A 46 -4.31 -7.89 2.36
N GLU A 47 -3.63 -8.07 3.48
CA GLU A 47 -4.16 -7.83 4.82
C GLU A 47 -4.37 -6.33 5.05
N ILE A 48 -3.36 -5.52 4.71
CA ILE A 48 -3.40 -4.07 4.83
C ILE A 48 -4.55 -3.50 3.98
N ARG A 49 -4.74 -4.00 2.75
CA ARG A 49 -5.88 -3.64 1.91
C ARG A 49 -7.22 -3.93 2.59
N GLN A 50 -7.35 -5.10 3.21
CA GLN A 50 -8.59 -5.50 3.87
C GLN A 50 -8.91 -4.60 5.06
N ILE A 51 -7.90 -4.26 5.87
CA ILE A 51 -8.03 -3.33 6.99
C ILE A 51 -8.44 -1.94 6.52
N ILE A 52 -7.81 -1.42 5.47
CA ILE A 52 -8.17 -0.13 4.89
C ILE A 52 -9.63 -0.16 4.41
N SER A 53 -10.02 -1.22 3.69
CA SER A 53 -11.39 -1.38 3.22
C SER A 53 -12.41 -1.46 4.36
N ASP A 54 -12.05 -2.08 5.49
CA ASP A 54 -12.91 -2.19 6.67
C ASP A 54 -12.98 -0.88 7.46
N ARG A 55 -11.93 -0.05 7.43
CA ARG A 55 -11.91 1.29 8.03
C ARG A 55 -12.72 2.30 7.24
N GLU A 56 -12.87 2.11 5.93
CA GLU A 56 -13.68 2.97 5.05
C GLU A 56 -15.19 2.79 5.19
N LYS A 57 -15.67 1.98 6.15
CA LYS A 57 -17.10 1.67 6.42
C LYS A 57 -18.04 2.83 6.09
N GLY A 58 -18.53 2.81 4.85
CA GLY A 58 -19.18 3.96 4.24
C GLY A 58 -19.24 3.85 2.72
N ARG A 59 -19.96 2.82 2.21
CA ARG A 59 -20.46 2.74 0.82
C ARG A 59 -19.47 3.13 -0.28
N SER A 60 -18.47 2.29 -0.54
CA SER A 60 -17.96 2.09 -1.90
C SER A 60 -17.21 0.77 -1.95
N SER A 61 -17.41 0.02 -3.02
CA SER A 61 -16.77 -1.26 -3.39
C SER A 61 -15.47 -1.59 -2.64
N ARG A 62 -15.36 -2.84 -2.16
CA ARG A 62 -14.08 -3.48 -1.75
C ARG A 62 -12.93 -2.90 -2.59
N LEU A 63 -11.92 -2.35 -1.91
CA LEU A 63 -10.82 -1.71 -2.61
C LEU A 63 -10.21 -2.68 -3.62
N ASP A 64 -10.30 -2.33 -4.90
CA ASP A 64 -9.76 -3.15 -5.97
C ASP A 64 -8.25 -3.37 -5.73
N PRO A 65 -7.72 -4.59 -5.93
CA PRO A 65 -6.30 -4.87 -5.75
C PRO A 65 -5.40 -3.90 -6.53
N LYS A 66 -5.76 -3.52 -7.75
CA LYS A 66 -4.96 -2.62 -8.60
C LYS A 66 -4.88 -1.21 -8.00
N THR A 67 -5.98 -0.71 -7.47
CA THR A 67 -6.01 0.61 -6.81
C THR A 67 -5.19 0.62 -5.53
N SER A 68 -5.28 -0.44 -4.72
CA SER A 68 -4.46 -0.62 -3.52
C SER A 68 -2.99 -0.66 -3.88
N TYR A 69 -2.66 -1.38 -4.95
CA TYR A 69 -1.29 -1.54 -5.41
C TYR A 69 -0.67 -0.22 -5.85
N ARG A 70 -1.41 0.55 -6.66
CA ARG A 70 -0.98 1.90 -7.09
C ARG A 70 -0.76 2.84 -5.91
N LEU A 71 -1.60 2.74 -4.87
CA LEU A 71 -1.39 3.49 -3.63
C LEU A 71 -0.05 3.09 -2.98
N PHE A 72 0.22 1.80 -2.83
CA PHE A 72 1.47 1.33 -2.23
C PHE A 72 2.70 1.72 -3.05
N GLU A 73 2.66 1.61 -4.38
CA GLU A 73 3.74 2.05 -5.27
C GLU A 73 3.97 3.56 -5.14
N ALA A 74 2.90 4.36 -5.05
CA ALA A 74 3.00 5.78 -4.82
C ALA A 74 3.62 6.11 -3.45
N MET A 75 3.36 5.31 -2.41
CA MET A 75 3.99 5.44 -1.09
C MET A 75 5.47 5.03 -1.14
N GLN A 76 5.81 3.96 -1.86
CA GLN A 76 7.19 3.51 -2.06
C GLN A 76 8.02 4.58 -2.77
N ALA A 77 7.50 5.19 -3.84
CA ALA A 77 8.18 6.26 -4.57
C ALA A 77 8.46 7.51 -3.71
N ARG A 78 7.77 7.64 -2.57
CA ARG A 78 7.97 8.72 -1.58
C ARG A 78 8.74 8.26 -0.34
N ASN A 79 9.38 7.08 -0.39
CA ASN A 79 10.13 6.49 0.73
C ASN A 79 9.32 6.31 2.02
N LEU A 80 7.99 6.18 1.93
CA LEU A 80 7.12 5.99 3.10
C LEU A 80 6.87 4.53 3.44
N LEU A 81 7.17 3.62 2.52
CA LEU A 81 7.23 2.19 2.76
C LEU A 81 8.22 1.56 1.78
N LYS A 82 8.61 0.33 2.06
CA LYS A 82 9.33 -0.54 1.11
C LYS A 82 8.41 -1.68 0.69
N ILE A 83 8.37 -1.99 -0.60
CA ILE A 83 7.63 -3.13 -1.15
C ILE A 83 8.63 -4.23 -1.46
N GLU A 84 8.42 -5.39 -0.85
CA GLU A 84 9.16 -6.60 -1.18
C GLU A 84 8.22 -7.64 -1.78
N ARG A 85 8.68 -8.35 -2.80
CA ARG A 85 7.94 -9.42 -3.46
C ARG A 85 8.69 -10.73 -3.23
N ILE A 86 8.07 -11.66 -2.53
CA ILE A 86 8.66 -12.97 -2.22
C ILE A 86 7.92 -14.03 -3.03
N GLN A 87 8.67 -14.84 -3.75
CA GLN A 87 8.14 -16.02 -4.43
C GLN A 87 8.12 -17.17 -3.42
N VAL A 88 6.93 -17.62 -3.06
CA VAL A 88 6.77 -18.78 -2.17
C VAL A 88 6.52 -20.00 -3.04
N SER A 89 7.49 -20.92 -3.04
CA SER A 89 7.38 -22.23 -3.68
C SER A 89 6.33 -23.07 -2.98
N SER A 90 5.41 -23.67 -3.73
CA SER A 90 4.44 -24.59 -3.15
C SER A 90 5.08 -25.96 -2.95
N LEU A 91 5.05 -26.48 -1.73
CA LEU A 91 5.42 -27.87 -1.43
C LEU A 91 4.44 -28.89 -2.06
N SER A 92 3.29 -28.43 -2.55
CA SER A 92 2.24 -29.26 -3.16
C SER A 92 2.34 -29.41 -4.69
N GLY A 93 3.45 -28.98 -5.31
CA GLY A 93 3.62 -29.00 -6.77
C GLY A 93 2.77 -27.95 -7.52
N LYS A 94 2.03 -27.10 -6.80
CA LYS A 94 1.30 -25.97 -7.37
C LYS A 94 2.28 -24.85 -7.77
N PRO A 95 1.92 -24.01 -8.76
CA PRO A 95 2.76 -22.88 -9.15
C PRO A 95 3.04 -21.98 -7.95
N SER A 96 4.30 -21.56 -7.84
CA SER A 96 4.77 -20.63 -6.82
C SER A 96 3.93 -19.35 -6.83
N LYS A 97 3.57 -18.86 -5.64
CA LYS A 97 2.78 -17.63 -5.50
C LYS A 97 3.70 -16.48 -5.14
N ASN A 98 3.51 -15.34 -5.80
CA ASN A 98 4.16 -14.09 -5.43
C ASN A 98 3.36 -13.44 -4.31
N ILE A 99 4.01 -13.26 -3.15
CA ILE A 99 3.47 -12.56 -2.01
C ILE A 99 4.10 -11.17 -1.97
N THR A 100 3.27 -10.14 -1.86
CA THR A 100 3.74 -8.76 -1.66
C THR A 100 3.69 -8.41 -0.18
N ILE A 101 4.83 -7.99 0.35
CA ILE A 101 5.00 -7.53 1.72
C ILE A 101 5.27 -6.02 1.69
N LEU A 102 4.58 -5.28 2.55
CA LEU A 102 4.82 -3.87 2.79
C LEU A 102 5.61 -3.73 4.09
N LEU A 103 6.68 -2.95 4.06
CA LEU A 103 7.59 -2.73 5.17
C LEU A 103 7.62 -1.26 5.52
N HIS A 104 7.75 -0.97 6.81
CA HIS A 104 8.15 0.35 7.25
C HIS A 104 9.54 0.71 6.68
N PRO A 105 9.81 1.97 6.26
CA PRO A 105 11.09 2.34 5.63
C PRO A 105 12.33 2.04 6.48
N SER A 106 12.18 2.07 7.80
CA SER A 106 13.27 1.75 8.74
C SER A 106 13.52 0.25 8.92
N LYS A 107 12.73 -0.62 8.29
CA LYS A 107 12.91 -2.07 8.32
C LYS A 107 13.46 -2.50 6.97
N ASP A 108 14.67 -3.04 7.01
CA ASP A 108 15.32 -3.58 5.84
C ASP A 108 15.53 -5.08 6.01
N PHE A 109 14.72 -5.90 5.33
CA PHE A 109 14.95 -7.35 5.25
C PHE A 109 16.07 -7.70 4.25
N SER A 110 16.55 -6.72 3.46
CA SER A 110 17.71 -6.88 2.59
C SER A 110 19.03 -6.84 3.35
N ASN A 111 19.01 -6.56 4.65
CA ASN A 111 20.18 -6.64 5.51
C ASN A 111 20.17 -7.99 6.26
N PRO A 112 20.96 -8.99 5.82
CA PRO A 112 20.97 -10.33 6.41
C PRO A 112 21.36 -10.35 7.89
N ASP A 113 21.91 -9.26 8.43
CA ASP A 113 22.26 -9.09 9.85
C ASP A 113 21.06 -8.91 10.81
N VAL A 114 19.84 -8.73 10.30
CA VAL A 114 18.63 -8.66 11.16
C VAL A 114 18.04 -10.05 11.44
N LYS A 115 18.72 -11.14 11.05
CA LYS A 115 18.31 -12.52 11.38
C LYS A 115 18.64 -12.99 12.80
N ASN A 116 19.28 -12.17 13.63
CA ASN A 116 19.54 -12.51 15.03
C ASN A 116 19.16 -11.35 15.96
N LYS A 117 17.89 -11.29 16.38
CA LYS A 117 17.48 -10.86 17.72
C LYS A 117 16.04 -11.26 18.00
#